data_AF-A0A524G942-F1
#
_entry.id   AF-A0A524G942-F1
#
_cell.length_a   1.000
_cell.length_b   1.000
_cell.length_c   1.000
_cell.angle_alpha   90.00
_cell.angle_beta   90.00
_cell.angle_gamma   90.00
#
_symmetry.space_group_name_H-M   'P 1'
#
loop_
_entity.id
_entity.type
_entity.pdbx_description
1 polymer ?
#
loop_
_entity_poly.entity_id
_entity_poly.type
_entity_poly.pdbx_seq_one_letter_code
_entity_poly.pdbx_strand_id
1 'polypeptide(L)' 'MEAPRRPLDEYAKDIASKFEKYMNSDTARHTLDALDEGECITIENTEVILKVEKKNGRAIVDFIGYIQDKKEI' A
#
# COMPACT_ATOMS: atom_id res chain seq x y z
N MET A 1 18.95 -9.52 6.79
CA MET A 1 19.34 -8.94 5.49
C MET A 1 18.11 -8.22 4.96
N GLU A 2 18.08 -6.88 4.94
CA GLU A 2 17.01 -6.15 4.27
C GLU A 2 17.20 -6.30 2.76
N ALA A 3 16.20 -6.84 2.06
CA ALA A 3 16.22 -6.92 0.61
C ALA A 3 16.39 -5.51 0.02
N PRO A 4 17.11 -5.36 -1.11
CA PRO A 4 17.31 -4.07 -1.73
C PRO A 4 15.95 -3.54 -2.16
N ARG A 5 15.43 -2.52 -1.46
CA ARG A 5 14.25 -1.77 -1.89
C ARG A 5 14.63 -1.19 -3.25
N ARG A 6 14.11 -1.75 -4.35
CA ARG A 6 14.24 -1.14 -5.68
C ARG A 6 13.83 0.34 -5.50
N PRO A 7 14.59 1.29 -6.07
CA PRO A 7 14.23 2.70 -5.94
C PRO A 7 12.78 2.87 -6.38
N LEU A 8 11.98 3.56 -5.56
CA LEU A 8 10.57 3.86 -5.81
C LEU A 8 10.47 4.56 -7.18
N ASP A 9 10.15 3.79 -8.22
CA ASP A 9 10.01 4.32 -9.56
C ASP A 9 8.72 5.15 -9.68
N GLU A 10 8.62 5.96 -10.73
CA GLU A 10 7.44 6.82 -10.94
C GLU A 10 6.14 6.02 -11.03
N TYR A 11 6.23 4.78 -11.50
CA TYR A 11 5.10 3.86 -11.63
C TYR A 11 4.59 3.38 -10.25
N ALA A 12 5.47 2.98 -9.35
CA ALA A 12 5.13 2.59 -7.98
C ALA A 12 4.51 3.77 -7.20
N LYS A 13 5.03 4.99 -7.41
CA LYS A 13 4.44 6.21 -6.83
C LYS A 13 3.04 6.48 -7.35
N ASP A 14 2.82 6.32 -8.65
CA ASP A 14 1.51 6.53 -9.28
C ASP A 14 0.48 5.52 -8.76
N ILE A 15 0.86 4.23 -8.64
CA ILE A 15 -0.03 3.21 -8.07
C ILE A 15 -0.36 3.50 -6.60
N ALA A 16 0.65 3.78 -5.77
CA ALA A 16 0.43 4.09 -4.36
C ALA A 16 -0.51 5.29 -4.20
N SER A 17 -0.33 6.36 -5.00
CA SER A 17 -1.22 7.53 -4.98
C SER A 17 -2.64 7.20 -5.43
N LYS A 18 -2.82 6.37 -6.45
CA LYS A 18 -4.16 5.92 -6.89
C LYS A 18 -4.87 5.13 -5.80
N PHE A 19 -4.16 4.20 -5.15
CA PHE A 19 -4.72 3.42 -4.04
C PHE A 19 -5.01 4.30 -2.83
N GLU A 20 -4.15 5.27 -2.50
CA GLU A 20 -4.41 6.21 -1.41
C GLU A 20 -5.69 7.01 -1.66
N LYS A 21 -5.87 7.54 -2.87
CA LYS A 21 -7.10 8.25 -3.26
C LYS A 21 -8.33 7.34 -3.16
N TYR A 22 -8.21 6.10 -3.61
CA TYR A 22 -9.30 5.13 -3.54
C TYR A 22 -9.66 4.79 -2.08
N MET A 23 -8.68 4.48 -1.24
CA MET A 23 -8.88 4.11 0.17
C MET A 23 -9.48 5.24 1.01
N ASN A 24 -9.26 6.50 0.61
CA ASN A 24 -9.87 7.67 1.24
C ASN A 24 -11.20 8.10 0.60
N SER A 25 -11.70 7.36 -0.40
CA SER A 25 -13.03 7.60 -1.00
C SER A 25 -14.14 6.97 -0.16
N ASP A 26 -15.37 7.47 -0.31
CA ASP A 26 -16.54 6.92 0.39
C ASP A 26 -16.76 5.43 0.10
N THR A 27 -16.36 4.95 -1.08
CA THR A 27 -16.47 3.55 -1.47
C THR A 27 -15.60 2.62 -0.63
N ALA A 28 -14.35 3.00 -0.38
CA ALA A 28 -13.39 2.18 0.36
C ALA A 28 -13.34 2.51 1.85
N ARG A 29 -14.09 3.54 2.28
CA ARG A 29 -14.11 4.03 3.66
C ARG A 29 -14.46 2.95 4.67
N HIS A 30 -15.35 2.03 4.32
CA HIS A 30 -15.69 0.89 5.17
C HIS A 30 -14.48 0.01 5.51
N THR A 31 -13.55 -0.19 4.56
CA THR A 31 -12.31 -0.93 4.79
C THR A 31 -11.40 -0.19 5.76
N LEU A 32 -11.32 1.13 5.65
CA LEU A 32 -10.52 1.96 6.57
C LEU A 32 -11.16 2.06 7.96
N ASP A 33 -12.49 2.12 8.05
CA ASP A 33 -13.23 2.17 9.30
C ASP A 33 -13.13 0.86 10.09
N ALA A 34 -12.90 -0.26 9.39
CA ALA A 34 -12.63 -1.57 10.00
C ALA A 34 -11.22 -1.68 10.62
N LEU A 35 -10.29 -0.77 10.29
CA LEU A 35 -8.96 -0.72 10.89
C LEU A 35 -8.96 0.20 12.11
N ASP A 36 -8.28 -0.24 13.17
CA ASP A 36 -7.95 0.65 14.28
C ASP A 36 -6.86 1.64 13.87
N GLU A 37 -6.78 2.76 14.59
CA GLU A 37 -5.78 3.81 14.33
C GLU A 37 -4.36 3.27 14.54
N GLY A 38 -3.48 3.42 13.54
CA GLY A 38 -2.15 2.83 13.51
C GLY A 38 -2.09 1.38 13.01
N GLU A 39 -3.23 0.72 12.78
CA GLU A 39 -3.23 -0.59 12.14
C GLU A 39 -2.86 -0.50 10.66
N CYS A 40 -2.25 -1.58 10.18
CA CYS A 40 -1.72 -1.68 8.84
C CYS A 40 -2.21 -2.95 8.17
N ILE A 41 -2.61 -2.84 6.91
CA ILE A 41 -2.83 -3.98 6.01
C ILE A 41 -1.85 -3.93 4.86
N THR A 42 -1.53 -5.10 4.31
CA THR A 42 -0.74 -5.20 3.10
C THR A 42 -1.65 -5.65 1.96
N ILE A 43 -1.66 -4.90 0.87
CA ILE A 43 -2.38 -5.24 -0.35
C ILE A 43 -1.35 -5.73 -1.36
N GLU A 44 -1.49 -7.00 -1.74
CA GLU A 44 -0.69 -7.64 -2.77
C GLU A 44 -1.53 -7.75 -4.05
N ASN A 45 -1.13 -7.04 -5.10
CA ASN A 45 -1.68 -7.21 -6.44
C ASN A 45 -0.63 -7.88 -7.33
N THR A 46 -0.96 -8.30 -8.56
CA THR A 46 -0.09 -9.07 -9.47
C THR A 46 1.30 -8.48 -9.72
N GLU A 47 1.46 -7.18 -9.54
CA GLU A 47 2.69 -6.44 -9.85
C GLU A 47 3.38 -5.90 -8.59
N VAL A 48 2.63 -5.34 -7.64
CA VAL A 48 3.17 -4.57 -6.50
C VAL A 48 2.56 -4.97 -5.17
N ILE A 49 3.31 -4.65 -4.11
CA ILE A 49 2.94 -4.79 -2.72
C ILE A 49 2.83 -3.39 -2.13
N LEU A 50 1.66 -3.07 -1.59
CA LEU A 50 1.36 -1.80 -0.94
C LEU A 50 1.07 -2.04 0.54
N LYS A 51 1.57 -1.16 1.40
CA LYS A 51 1.16 -1.07 2.79
C LYS A 51 0.14 0.05 2.93
N VAL A 52 -1.00 -0.23 3.53
CA VAL A 52 -2.02 0.77 3.88
C VAL A 52 -2.09 0.90 5.38
N GLU A 53 -1.89 2.10 5.90
CA GLU A 53 -1.95 2.43 7.34
C GLU A 53 -3.06 3.45 7.59
N LYS A 54 -3.84 3.25 8.66
CA LYS A 54 -4.78 4.27 9.12
C LYS A 54 -4.06 5.28 10.00
N LYS A 55 -4.01 6.53 9.55
CA LYS A 55 -3.40 7.66 10.25
C LYS A 55 -4.29 8.89 10.26
N ASN A 56 -4.64 9.38 11.45
CA ASN A 56 -5.58 10.45 11.72
C ASN A 56 -6.92 10.26 10.98
N GLY A 57 -7.46 9.04 11.00
CA GLY A 57 -8.71 8.71 10.30
C GLY A 57 -8.62 8.75 8.77
N ARG A 58 -7.42 8.70 8.19
CA ARG A 58 -7.17 8.63 6.75
C ARG A 58 -6.26 7.45 6.41
N ALA A 59 -6.40 6.92 5.21
CA ALA A 59 -5.47 5.92 4.71
C ALA A 59 -4.21 6.60 4.18
N ILE A 60 -3.05 6.10 4.58
CA ILE A 60 -1.74 6.41 3.99
C ILE A 60 -1.27 5.16 3.28
N VAL A 61 -0.83 5.28 2.02
CA VAL A 61 -0.42 4.13 1.22
C VAL A 61 1.04 4.25 0.81
N ASP A 62 1.84 3.29 1.25
CA ASP A 62 3.26 3.18 0.92
C ASP A 62 3.50 1.99 -0.02
N PHE A 63 4.38 2.19 -1.00
CA PHE A 63 4.92 1.09 -1.80
C PHE A 63 6.01 0.37 -1.01
N ILE A 64 5.93 -0.96 -0.92
CA ILE A 64 6.91 -1.76 -0.17
C ILE A 64 7.67 -2.81 -0.99
N GLY A 65 7.28 -3.07 -2.25
CA GLY A 65 8.03 -3.95 -3.16
C GLY A 65 7.22 -4.45 -4.36
N TYR A 66 7.87 -5.17 -5.28
CA TYR A 66 7.19 -5.85 -6.38
C TYR A 66 6.90 -7.31 -6.01
N ILE A 67 5.81 -7.89 -6.53
CA ILE A 67 5.54 -9.33 -6.35
C ILE A 67 6.62 -10.20 -6.99
N GLN A 68 7.22 -9.74 -8.09
CA GLN A 68 8.30 -10.46 -8.75
C GLN A 68 9.49 -10.68 -7.80
N ASP A 69 9.78 -9.72 -6.92
CA ASP A 69 10.85 -9.85 -5.90
C ASP A 69 10.56 -10.94 -4.86
N LYS A 70 9.27 -11.27 -4.62
CA LYS A 70 8.86 -12.37 -3.72
C LYS A 70 8.97 -13.75 -4.36
N LYS A 71 8.91 -13.84 -5.69
CA LYS A 71 8.87 -15.12 -6.42
C LYS A 71 10.25 -15.69 -6.74
N GLU A 72 11.31 -14.91 -6.54
CA GLU A 72 12.70 -15.33 -6.77
C GLU A 72 13.36 -15.98 -5.53
N ILE A 73 12.56 -16.44 -4.55
CA ILE A 73 13.03 -17.18 -3.35
C ILE A 73 12.65 -18.66 -3.47
#